data_AF-A0A7V0RK06-F1
#
_entry.id   AF-A0A7V0RK06-F1
#
_cell.length_a   1.000
_cell.length_b   1.000
_cell.length_c   1.000
_cell.angle_alpha   90.00
_cell.angle_beta   90.00
_cell.angle_gamma   90.00
#
_symmetry.space_group_name_H-M   'P 1'
#
loop_
_entity.id
_entity.type
_entity.pdbx_description
1 polymer ?
#
loop_
_entity_poly.entity_id
_entity_poly.type
_entity_poly.pdbx_seq_one_letter_code
_entity_poly.pdbx_strand_id
1 'polypeptide(L)'
;MQNLSEKLKGISRRDLLRLTKHFGITSTLLAAGGLTGVVSFARLAEAANSTYQKRFKNSAKFELKFGAAGFNKRNLLIERAGGLQFVNDLEERTDGAIRIEFIGSNQICGQLNCVKKAQQGIIDLYAASTQNSAGGAPYLNVLDYAYMFPTRASQY
;
A
#
# COMPACT_ATOMS: atom_id res chain seq x y z
N MET A 1 -14.12 -1.56 -14.60
CA MET A 1 -13.05 -2.37 -13.96
C MET A 1 -13.59 -2.90 -12.64
N GLN A 2 -13.64 -4.22 -12.43
CA GLN A 2 -14.10 -4.80 -11.17
C GLN A 2 -13.16 -4.42 -10.03
N ASN A 3 -13.75 -3.98 -8.92
CA ASN A 3 -13.05 -3.60 -7.71
C ASN A 3 -12.39 -4.85 -7.09
N LEU A 4 -11.24 -4.71 -6.40
CA LEU A 4 -10.69 -5.77 -5.52
C LEU A 4 -11.76 -6.32 -4.57
N SER A 5 -12.74 -5.46 -4.25
CA SER A 5 -14.11 -5.63 -3.74
C SER A 5 -14.71 -7.04 -3.66
N GLU A 6 -15.90 -7.22 -4.22
CA GLU A 6 -16.10 -7.59 -5.63
C GLU A 6 -15.25 -8.79 -6.03
N LYS A 7 -13.99 -8.62 -6.44
CA LYS A 7 -13.13 -9.78 -6.74
C LYS A 7 -13.05 -10.75 -5.56
N LEU A 8 -12.80 -10.24 -4.36
CA LEU A 8 -12.66 -11.04 -3.13
C LEU A 8 -13.99 -11.35 -2.42
N LYS A 9 -15.16 -10.96 -2.95
CA LYS A 9 -16.47 -11.23 -2.30
C LYS A 9 -16.72 -12.74 -2.10
N GLY A 10 -16.18 -13.56 -2.99
CA GLY A 10 -16.27 -15.02 -2.91
C GLY A 10 -15.29 -15.68 -1.93
N ILE A 11 -14.44 -14.90 -1.24
CA ILE A 11 -13.44 -15.42 -0.31
C ILE A 11 -13.82 -15.05 1.12
N SER A 12 -13.89 -16.06 1.99
CA SER A 12 -14.21 -15.84 3.40
C SER A 12 -13.08 -15.09 4.12
N ARG A 13 -13.41 -14.38 5.20
CA ARG A 13 -12.39 -13.75 6.06
C ARG A 13 -11.39 -14.78 6.61
N ARG A 14 -11.84 -15.99 6.93
CA ARG A 14 -10.98 -17.08 7.42
C ARG A 14 -9.97 -17.50 6.37
N ASP A 15 -10.40 -17.59 5.12
CA ASP A 15 -9.53 -17.95 4.01
C ASP A 15 -8.52 -16.85 3.69
N LEU A 16 -8.94 -15.58 3.72
CA LEU A 16 -8.01 -14.45 3.63
C LEU A 16 -6.97 -14.49 4.75
N LEU A 17 -7.38 -14.76 6.00
CA LEU A 17 -6.46 -14.89 7.13
C LEU A 17 -5.46 -16.03 6.94
N ARG A 18 -5.90 -17.17 6.38
CA ARG A 18 -5.02 -18.30 6.05
C ARG A 18 -3.96 -17.89 5.02
N LEU A 19 -4.37 -17.20 3.95
CA LEU A 19 -3.44 -16.73 2.92
C LEU A 19 -2.46 -15.71 3.45
N THR A 20 -2.92 -14.71 4.20
CA THR A 20 -2.04 -13.69 4.77
C THR A 20 -1.09 -14.28 5.80
N LYS A 21 -1.49 -15.33 6.53
CA LYS A 21 -0.59 -16.05 7.46
C LYS A 21 0.50 -16.81 6.71
N HIS A 22 0.20 -17.38 5.54
CA HIS A 22 1.14 -18.20 4.79
C HIS A 22 2.08 -17.38 3.89
N PHE A 23 1.54 -16.41 3.15
CA PHE A 23 2.27 -15.64 2.13
C PHE A 23 2.59 -14.20 2.56
N GLY A 24 2.11 -13.77 3.72
CA GLY A 24 2.19 -12.38 4.19
C GLY A 24 1.09 -11.48 3.60
N ILE A 25 0.83 -10.37 4.27
CA ILE A 25 -0.21 -9.42 3.89
C ILE A 25 0.11 -8.77 2.54
N THR A 26 1.34 -8.25 2.35
CA THR A 26 1.72 -7.58 1.10
C THR A 26 1.59 -8.49 -0.12
N SER A 27 2.14 -9.71 -0.08
CA SER A 27 2.06 -10.65 -1.21
C SER A 27 0.60 -10.98 -1.56
N THR A 28 -0.25 -11.16 -0.54
CA THR A 28 -1.67 -11.43 -0.73
C THR A 28 -2.40 -10.24 -1.36
N LEU A 29 -2.08 -9.01 -0.93
CA LEU A 29 -2.68 -7.79 -1.47
C LEU A 29 -2.24 -7.53 -2.92
N LEU A 30 -0.95 -7.71 -3.22
CA LEU A 30 -0.39 -7.59 -4.57
C LEU A 30 -1.02 -8.61 -5.53
N ALA A 31 -1.06 -9.88 -5.11
CA ALA A 31 -1.69 -10.95 -5.88
C ALA A 31 -3.17 -10.66 -6.17
N ALA A 32 -3.92 -10.23 -5.16
CA ALA A 32 -5.31 -9.85 -5.35
C ALA A 32 -5.44 -8.68 -6.34
N GLY A 33 -4.54 -7.69 -6.26
CA GLY A 33 -4.51 -6.51 -7.13
C GLY A 33 -4.31 -6.84 -8.61
N GLY A 34 -3.49 -7.85 -8.92
CA GLY A 34 -3.19 -8.28 -10.29
C GLY A 34 -4.26 -9.18 -10.94
N LEU A 35 -5.12 -9.83 -10.17
CA LEU A 35 -6.14 -10.74 -10.71
C LEU A 35 -7.30 -10.00 -11.39
N THR A 36 -7.86 -10.57 -12.46
CA THR A 36 -9.06 -10.07 -13.16
C THR A 36 -10.20 -11.10 -13.08
N GLY A 37 -11.46 -10.65 -13.16
CA GLY A 37 -12.64 -11.54 -13.11
C GLY A 37 -12.99 -12.04 -11.70
N VAL A 38 -13.80 -13.11 -11.64
CA VAL A 38 -14.20 -13.75 -10.37
C VAL A 38 -12.97 -14.42 -9.74
N VAL A 39 -12.63 -14.03 -8.51
CA VAL A 39 -11.48 -14.58 -7.78
C VAL A 39 -11.95 -15.68 -6.85
N SER A 40 -11.54 -16.92 -7.15
CA SER A 40 -11.69 -18.06 -6.23
C SER A 40 -10.53 -18.12 -5.24
N PHE A 41 -10.72 -18.82 -4.13
CA PHE A 41 -9.66 -19.07 -3.16
C PHE A 41 -8.41 -19.69 -3.79
N ALA A 42 -8.58 -20.74 -4.61
CA ALA A 42 -7.47 -21.43 -5.25
C ALA A 42 -6.65 -20.50 -6.17
N ARG A 43 -7.33 -19.68 -6.98
CA ARG A 43 -6.64 -18.72 -7.86
C ARG A 43 -5.92 -17.63 -7.07
N LEU A 44 -6.52 -17.15 -5.97
CA LEU A 44 -5.84 -16.19 -5.10
C LEU A 44 -4.63 -16.82 -4.41
N ALA A 45 -4.74 -18.06 -3.95
CA ALA A 45 -3.65 -18.79 -3.33
C ALA A 45 -2.49 -19.01 -4.31
N GLU A 46 -2.78 -19.40 -5.54
CA GLU A 46 -1.79 -19.56 -6.60
C GLU A 46 -1.10 -18.24 -6.95
N ALA A 47 -1.87 -17.17 -7.14
CA ALA A 47 -1.32 -15.85 -7.40
C ALA A 47 -0.50 -15.31 -6.22
N ALA A 48 -0.95 -15.54 -4.99
CA ALA A 48 -0.23 -15.18 -3.77
C ALA A 48 1.08 -15.96 -3.64
N ASN A 49 1.08 -17.25 -3.95
CA ASN A 49 2.28 -18.06 -4.01
C ASN A 49 3.25 -17.56 -5.08
N SER A 50 2.78 -17.32 -6.31
CA SER A 50 3.62 -16.79 -7.39
C SER A 50 4.24 -15.45 -7.01
N THR A 51 3.45 -14.55 -6.42
CA THR A 51 3.92 -13.25 -5.92
C THR A 51 4.94 -13.45 -4.80
N TYR A 52 4.66 -14.34 -3.84
CA TYR A 52 5.58 -14.66 -2.75
C TYR A 52 6.92 -15.18 -3.28
N GLN A 53 6.92 -16.16 -4.19
CA GLN A 53 8.15 -16.71 -4.77
C GLN A 53 8.95 -15.63 -5.50
N LYS A 54 8.29 -14.71 -6.21
CA LYS A 54 8.98 -13.57 -6.85
C LYS A 54 9.60 -12.62 -5.81
N ARG A 55 8.82 -12.19 -4.80
CA ARG A 55 9.27 -11.26 -3.75
C ARG A 55 10.43 -11.79 -2.92
N PHE A 56 10.44 -13.10 -2.70
CA PHE A 56 11.43 -13.79 -1.86
C PHE A 56 12.46 -14.59 -2.66
N LYS A 57 12.52 -14.39 -3.98
CA LYS A 57 13.49 -15.03 -4.88
C LYS A 57 14.94 -14.79 -4.43
N ASN A 58 15.22 -13.58 -3.96
CA ASN A 58 16.50 -13.19 -3.40
C ASN A 58 16.38 -12.71 -1.95
N SER A 59 17.51 -12.74 -1.24
CA SER A 59 17.62 -12.08 0.06
C SER A 59 17.49 -10.57 -0.10
N ALA A 60 16.64 -9.95 0.74
CA ALA A 60 16.50 -8.51 0.78
C ALA A 60 17.79 -7.90 1.31
N LYS A 61 18.29 -6.91 0.57
CA LYS A 61 19.32 -6.00 1.06
C LYS A 61 18.70 -4.89 1.89
N PHE A 62 17.46 -4.52 1.58
CA PHE A 62 16.70 -3.49 2.27
C PHE A 62 15.26 -3.96 2.51
N GLU A 63 14.80 -3.82 3.75
CA GLU A 63 13.42 -4.07 4.14
C GLU A 63 12.84 -2.77 4.68
N LEU A 64 11.82 -2.26 4.00
CA LEU A 64 11.23 -0.95 4.28
C LEU A 64 9.77 -1.12 4.72
N LYS A 65 9.32 -0.29 5.65
CA LYS A 65 7.92 -0.23 6.11
C LYS A 65 7.23 0.96 5.48
N PHE A 66 6.12 0.71 4.81
CA PHE A 66 5.28 1.75 4.21
C PHE A 66 3.97 1.91 4.99
N GLY A 67 3.89 2.96 5.80
CA GLY A 67 2.68 3.36 6.51
C GLY A 67 1.70 4.11 5.60
N ALA A 68 0.59 3.47 5.22
CA ALA A 68 -0.38 4.06 4.30
C ALA A 68 -1.66 4.49 5.07
N ALA A 69 -1.71 5.77 5.48
CA ALA A 69 -2.77 6.32 6.32
C ALA A 69 -4.13 6.31 5.61
N GLY A 70 -5.11 5.63 6.18
CA GLY A 70 -6.45 5.54 5.62
C GLY A 70 -6.53 4.73 4.33
N PHE A 71 -5.41 4.32 3.75
CA PHE A 71 -5.38 3.54 2.53
C PHE A 71 -5.70 2.09 2.84
N ASN A 72 -6.87 1.71 2.37
CA ASN A 72 -7.35 0.36 2.36
C ASN A 72 -8.10 0.16 1.05
N LYS A 73 -8.53 -1.06 0.82
CA LYS A 73 -9.28 -1.49 -0.35
C LYS A 73 -10.45 -0.56 -0.76
N ARG A 74 -11.20 -0.02 0.20
CA ARG A 74 -12.33 0.89 -0.06
C ARG A 74 -11.82 2.29 -0.45
N ASN A 75 -10.84 2.79 0.29
CA ASN A 75 -10.40 4.17 0.16
C ASN A 75 -9.47 4.39 -1.05
N LEU A 76 -8.73 3.36 -1.48
CA LEU A 76 -7.92 3.40 -2.70
C LEU A 76 -8.74 3.55 -4.00
N LEU A 77 -10.07 3.40 -3.93
CA LEU A 77 -10.97 3.63 -5.07
C LEU A 77 -11.42 5.09 -5.17
N ILE A 78 -11.40 5.79 -4.03
CA ILE A 78 -11.75 7.21 -3.93
C ILE A 78 -10.48 8.02 -4.24
N GLU A 79 -9.37 7.62 -3.63
CA GLU A 79 -8.06 8.24 -3.79
C GLU A 79 -7.04 7.18 -4.27
N ARG A 80 -6.79 7.16 -5.57
CA ARG A 80 -5.80 6.25 -6.17
C ARG A 80 -4.38 6.77 -5.91
N ALA A 81 -3.82 6.45 -4.74
CA ALA A 81 -2.48 6.89 -4.35
C ALA A 81 -1.32 6.09 -5.00
N GLY A 82 -1.59 4.99 -5.70
CA GLY A 82 -0.56 4.22 -6.43
C GLY A 82 0.42 3.41 -5.55
N GLY A 83 0.35 3.49 -4.22
CA GLY A 83 1.32 2.86 -3.31
C GLY A 83 1.54 1.35 -3.51
N LEU A 84 0.48 0.56 -3.71
CA LEU A 84 0.62 -0.87 -3.99
C LEU A 84 1.27 -1.16 -5.36
N GLN A 85 1.00 -0.32 -6.36
CA GLN A 85 1.63 -0.45 -7.68
C GLN A 85 3.12 -0.11 -7.60
N PHE A 86 3.48 0.94 -6.86
CA PHE A 86 4.86 1.29 -6.58
C PHE A 86 5.62 0.14 -5.89
N VAL A 87 5.01 -0.47 -4.85
CA VAL A 87 5.61 -1.62 -4.17
C VAL A 87 5.85 -2.78 -5.14
N ASN A 88 4.85 -3.13 -5.96
CA ASN A 88 5.00 -4.21 -6.92
C ASN A 88 6.11 -3.94 -7.95
N ASP A 89 6.11 -2.75 -8.56
CA ASP A 89 7.06 -2.38 -9.60
C ASP A 89 8.51 -2.31 -9.05
N LEU A 90 8.69 -1.78 -7.84
CA LEU A 90 10.00 -1.72 -7.21
C LEU A 90 10.53 -3.11 -6.85
N GLU A 91 9.72 -3.96 -6.21
CA GLU A 91 10.14 -5.31 -5.84
C GLU A 91 10.40 -6.18 -7.07
N GLU A 92 9.63 -6.02 -8.15
CA GLU A 92 9.84 -6.72 -9.42
C GLU A 92 11.13 -6.29 -10.12
N ARG A 93 11.38 -4.97 -10.24
CA ARG A 93 12.60 -4.44 -10.88
C ARG A 93 13.88 -4.69 -10.09
N THR A 94 13.76 -4.97 -8.79
CA THR A 94 14.91 -5.27 -7.93
C THR A 94 15.08 -6.76 -7.66
N ASP A 95 14.29 -7.63 -8.32
CA ASP A 95 14.23 -9.07 -8.04
C ASP A 95 14.13 -9.37 -6.53
N GLY A 96 13.35 -8.57 -5.79
CA GLY A 96 13.18 -8.69 -4.34
C GLY A 96 14.36 -8.21 -3.48
N ALA A 97 15.37 -7.55 -4.05
CA ALA A 97 16.50 -7.00 -3.27
C ALA A 97 16.09 -5.81 -2.40
N ILE A 98 15.08 -5.04 -2.80
CA ILE A 98 14.38 -4.08 -1.95
C ILE A 98 12.98 -4.63 -1.72
N ARG A 99 12.59 -4.85 -0.47
CA ARG A 99 11.24 -5.29 -0.11
C ARG A 99 10.52 -4.23 0.70
N ILE A 100 9.24 -4.03 0.39
CA ILE A 100 8.40 -3.09 1.11
C ILE A 100 7.24 -3.84 1.78
N GLU A 101 7.11 -3.67 3.09
CA GLU A 101 5.92 -4.06 3.82
C GLU A 101 4.89 -2.94 3.74
N PHE A 102 3.82 -3.15 2.97
CA PHE A 102 2.72 -2.18 2.86
C PHE A 102 1.74 -2.36 4.02
N ILE A 103 1.69 -1.37 4.91
CA ILE A 103 0.89 -1.40 6.13
C ILE A 103 -0.20 -0.32 6.06
N GLY A 104 -1.34 -0.70 5.48
CA GLY A 104 -2.50 0.17 5.30
C GLY A 104 -3.47 0.19 6.46
N SER A 105 -4.68 0.74 6.23
CA SER A 105 -5.79 0.77 7.19
C SER A 105 -5.46 1.35 8.56
N ASN A 106 -4.55 2.33 8.60
CA ASN A 106 -4.06 2.94 9.84
C ASN A 106 -3.39 1.98 10.83
N GLN A 107 -2.95 0.78 10.40
CA GLN A 107 -2.46 -0.24 11.32
C GLN A 107 -1.17 0.17 12.05
N ILE A 108 -0.27 0.89 11.37
CA ILE A 108 0.99 1.40 11.97
C ILE A 108 0.97 2.90 12.24
N CYS A 109 0.27 3.67 11.41
CA CYS A 109 0.16 5.11 11.50
C CYS A 109 -1.11 5.62 10.79
N GLY A 110 -1.64 6.76 11.22
CA GLY A 110 -2.76 7.45 10.60
C GLY A 110 -2.38 8.84 10.08
N GLN A 111 -3.36 9.53 9.49
CA GLN A 111 -3.16 10.78 8.75
C GLN A 111 -2.37 11.84 9.55
N LEU A 112 -2.64 11.96 10.85
CA LEU A 112 -2.03 12.98 11.72
C LEU A 112 -0.64 12.61 12.26
N ASN A 113 -0.23 11.34 12.21
CA ASN A 113 0.98 10.87 12.90
C ASN A 113 1.95 10.05 12.05
N CYS A 114 1.64 9.74 10.79
CA CYS A 114 2.58 9.04 9.91
C CYS A 114 3.88 9.83 9.71
N VAL A 115 3.81 11.15 9.54
CA VAL A 115 5.01 12.00 9.37
C VAL A 115 5.96 11.91 10.58
N LYS A 116 5.42 11.91 11.81
CA LYS A 116 6.22 11.78 13.04
C LYS A 116 6.85 10.40 13.15
N LYS A 117 6.10 9.35 12.77
CA LYS A 117 6.61 7.98 12.74
C LYS A 117 7.70 7.79 11.69
N ALA A 118 7.63 8.49 10.56
CA ALA A 118 8.69 8.52 9.57
C ALA A 118 9.95 9.22 10.11
N GLN A 119 9.79 10.40 10.72
CA GLN A 119 10.88 11.14 11.37
C GLN A 119 11.58 10.33 12.48
N GLN A 120 10.84 9.47 13.19
CA GLN A 120 11.34 8.59 14.23
C GLN A 120 11.97 7.29 13.71
N GLY A 121 11.95 7.04 12.40
CA GLY A 121 12.45 5.79 11.80
C GLY A 121 11.59 4.56 12.10
N ILE A 122 10.32 4.74 12.51
CA ILE A 122 9.38 3.63 12.74
C ILE A 122 8.85 3.08 11.41
N ILE A 123 8.64 3.97 10.44
CA ILE A 123 8.30 3.68 9.06
C ILE A 123 9.26 4.41 8.14
N ASP A 124 9.55 3.84 6.97
CA ASP A 124 10.51 4.38 6.01
C ASP A 124 9.81 5.17 4.90
N LEU A 125 8.59 4.75 4.54
CA LEU A 125 7.72 5.45 3.62
C LEU A 125 6.38 5.73 4.28
N TYR A 126 5.75 6.84 3.88
CA TYR A 126 4.38 7.10 4.29
C TYR A 126 3.56 7.78 3.20
N ALA A 127 2.25 7.57 3.30
CA ALA A 127 1.26 8.26 2.49
C ALA A 127 0.21 8.86 3.43
N ALA A 128 0.15 10.18 3.48
CA ALA A 128 -0.81 10.98 4.22
C ALA A 128 -0.95 12.34 3.54
N SER A 129 -2.05 13.05 3.78
CA SER A 129 -2.23 14.41 3.28
C SER A 129 -1.22 15.38 3.89
N THR A 130 -0.78 16.37 3.11
CA THR A 130 0.12 17.45 3.54
C THR A 130 -0.46 18.22 4.70
N GLN A 131 -1.76 18.54 4.64
CA GLN A 131 -2.49 19.27 5.68
C GLN A 131 -2.44 18.55 7.03
N ASN A 132 -2.75 17.25 7.05
CA ASN A 132 -2.70 16.46 8.29
C ASN A 132 -1.26 16.25 8.77
N SER A 133 -0.31 16.15 7.84
CA SER A 133 1.11 16.00 8.15
C SER A 133 1.71 17.30 8.73
N ALA A 134 1.11 18.46 8.49
CA ALA A 134 1.64 19.73 8.98
C ALA A 134 1.71 19.82 10.52
N GLY A 135 0.90 19.04 11.25
CA GLY A 135 1.00 18.91 12.70
C GLY A 135 2.30 18.25 13.21
N GLY A 136 3.08 17.60 12.34
CA GLY A 136 4.43 17.10 12.63
C GLY A 136 5.53 17.64 11.72
N ALA A 137 5.17 18.33 10.64
CA ALA A 137 6.08 18.99 9.72
C ALA A 137 5.47 20.34 9.28
N PRO A 138 5.58 21.40 10.10
CA PRO A 138 4.82 22.65 9.90
C PRO A 138 5.03 23.32 8.55
N TYR A 139 6.19 23.13 7.92
CA TYR A 139 6.49 23.66 6.60
C TYR A 139 5.56 23.12 5.49
N LEU A 140 4.88 21.99 5.71
CA LEU A 140 3.90 21.46 4.76
C LEU A 140 2.63 22.31 4.65
N ASN A 141 2.33 23.17 5.64
CA ASN A 141 1.20 24.10 5.57
C ASN A 141 1.31 25.07 4.40
N VAL A 142 2.53 25.33 3.91
CA VAL A 142 2.71 26.14 2.70
C VAL A 142 1.91 25.55 1.54
N LEU A 143 1.66 24.24 1.53
CA LEU A 143 0.96 23.54 0.46
C LEU A 143 -0.58 23.63 0.54
N ASP A 144 -1.13 24.18 1.61
CA ASP A 144 -2.57 24.10 1.92
C ASP A 144 -3.25 25.48 2.06
N TYR A 145 -2.64 26.55 1.55
CA TYR A 145 -3.31 27.84 1.44
C TYR A 145 -4.41 27.80 0.36
N ALA A 146 -5.58 28.35 0.69
CA ALA A 146 -6.70 28.43 -0.25
C ALA A 146 -6.26 29.13 -1.55
N TYR A 147 -6.68 28.56 -2.68
CA TYR A 147 -6.34 29.03 -4.03
C TYR A 147 -4.85 29.03 -4.39
N MET A 148 -3.97 28.43 -3.58
CA MET A 148 -2.57 28.37 -3.95
C MET A 148 -2.33 27.51 -5.21
N PHE A 149 -3.10 26.44 -5.37
CA PHE A 149 -3.15 25.64 -6.58
C PHE A 149 -4.53 25.75 -7.23
N PRO A 150 -4.81 26.82 -8.00
CA PRO A 150 -6.12 27.02 -8.63
C PRO A 150 -6.46 25.92 -9.64
N THR A 151 -5.45 25.25 -10.20
CA THR A 151 -5.63 24.09 -11.08
C THR A 151 -4.54 23.04 -10.82
N ARG A 152 -4.70 21.85 -11.43
CA ARG A 152 -3.62 20.86 -11.42
C ARG A 152 -2.35 21.35 -12.14
N ALA A 153 -2.49 22.21 -13.14
CA ALA A 153 -1.34 22.75 -13.88
C ALA A 153 -0.46 23.66 -13.01
N SER A 154 -1.04 24.37 -12.03
CA SER A 154 -0.25 25.21 -11.10
C SER A 154 0.60 24.43 -10.08
N GLN A 155 0.54 23.09 -10.07
CA GLN A 155 1.39 22.25 -9.23
C GLN A 155 2.70 21.83 -9.91
N TYR A 156 2.86 22.11 -11.22
CA TYR A 156 4.02 21.77 -12.04
C TYR A 156 4.71 23.04 -12.53
#